data_AF-A0A1Y3MLW4-F1
#
_entry.id   AF-A0A1Y3MLW4-F1
#
_cell.length_a   1.000
_cell.length_b   1.000
_cell.length_c   1.000
_cell.angle_alpha   90.00
_cell.angle_beta   90.00
_cell.angle_gamma   90.00
#
_symmetry.space_group_name_H-M   'P 1'
#
loop_
_entity.id
_entity.type
_entity.pdbx_description
1 polymer ?
#
loop_
_entity_poly.entity_id
_entity_poly.type
_entity_poly.pdbx_seq_one_letter_code
_entity_poly.pdbx_strand_id
1 'polypeptide(L)' 'ALPVSKNDRCGWDHGMTACPNSKCCSQYGYCGTSSKHCEADVCQKAFGKCN' A
#
# COMPACT_ATOMS: atom_id res chain seq x y z
N ALA A 1 11.08 10.40 -1.56
CA ALA A 1 9.73 9.97 -1.95
C ALA A 1 9.81 8.54 -2.44
N LEU A 2 8.90 7.66 -2.03
CA LEU A 2 8.87 6.27 -2.49
C LEU A 2 8.44 6.20 -3.95
N PRO A 3 8.98 5.29 -4.78
CA PRO A 3 8.50 5.05 -6.13
C PRO A 3 7.02 4.65 -6.13
N VAL A 4 6.26 5.11 -7.11
CA VAL A 4 4.85 4.74 -7.26
C VAL A 4 4.74 3.37 -7.92
N SER A 5 3.95 2.48 -7.32
CA SER A 5 3.67 1.16 -7.87
C SER A 5 2.99 1.24 -9.24
N LYS A 6 3.38 0.33 -10.15
CA LYS A 6 2.83 0.19 -11.50
C LYS A 6 2.09 -1.13 -11.74
N ASN A 7 2.05 -1.99 -10.73
CA ASN A 7 1.50 -3.35 -10.80
C ASN A 7 0.63 -3.69 -9.58
N ASP A 8 0.14 -2.66 -8.87
CA ASP A 8 -0.62 -2.77 -7.63
C ASP A 8 0.08 -3.56 -6.49
N ARG A 9 1.42 -3.66 -6.54
CA ARG A 9 2.25 -4.16 -5.43
C ARG A 9 2.94 -3.03 -4.67
N CYS A 10 3.01 -3.13 -3.35
CA CYS A 10 3.56 -2.10 -2.47
C CYS A 10 4.33 -2.71 -1.30
N GLY A 11 5.17 -1.92 -0.64
CA GLY A 11 5.96 -2.39 0.50
C GLY A 11 7.42 -2.65 0.19
N TRP A 12 8.18 -2.98 1.23
CA TRP A 12 9.63 -3.22 1.15
C TRP A 12 9.98 -4.32 0.15
N ASP A 13 9.24 -5.44 0.18
CA ASP A 13 9.48 -6.61 -0.66
C ASP A 13 9.11 -6.40 -2.14
N HIS A 14 8.49 -5.26 -2.47
CA HIS A 14 8.02 -4.93 -3.82
C HIS A 14 8.74 -3.72 -4.42
N GLY A 15 10.02 -3.56 -4.07
CA GLY A 15 10.85 -2.48 -4.58
C GLY A 15 10.59 -1.15 -3.88
N MET A 16 10.16 -1.22 -2.61
CA MET A 16 9.86 -0.06 -1.77
C MET A 16 8.83 0.87 -2.42
N THR A 17 7.83 0.31 -3.10
CA THR A 17 6.83 1.09 -3.83
C THR A 17 5.66 1.48 -2.95
N ALA A 18 5.16 2.71 -3.14
CA ALA A 18 3.92 3.18 -2.57
C ALA A 18 2.76 3.00 -3.56
N CYS A 19 1.55 2.84 -3.04
CA CYS A 19 0.38 2.69 -3.87
C CYS A 19 0.00 3.99 -4.60
N PRO A 20 -0.39 3.92 -5.89
CA PRO A 20 -0.87 5.08 -6.62
C PRO A 20 -2.23 5.56 -6.10
N ASN A 21 -2.60 6.79 -6.46
CA ASN A 21 -3.95 7.35 -6.27
C ASN A 21 -4.46 7.35 -4.81
N SER A 22 -3.55 7.49 -3.83
CA SER A 22 -3.90 7.42 -2.41
C SER A 22 -4.58 6.10 -1.99
N LYS A 23 -4.35 5.00 -2.73
CA LYS A 23 -4.76 3.66 -2.28
C LYS A 23 -3.99 3.25 -1.02
N CYS A 24 -4.55 2.29 -0.32
CA CYS A 24 -3.97 1.67 0.87
C CYS A 24 -3.06 0.52 0.46
N CYS A 25 -1.98 0.32 1.22
CA CYS A 25 -1.09 -0.82 1.02
C CYS A 25 -1.40 -1.88 2.07
N SER A 26 -1.92 -3.04 1.71
CA SER A 26 -2.18 -4.12 2.67
C SER A 26 -0.89 -4.73 3.20
N GLN A 27 -0.95 -5.43 4.33
CA GLN A 27 0.15 -6.17 4.94
C GLN A 27 0.71 -7.26 4.01
N TYR A 28 -0.08 -7.67 3.02
CA TYR A 28 0.30 -8.63 1.98
C TYR A 28 0.95 -7.98 0.74
N GLY A 29 1.21 -6.67 0.79
CA GLY A 29 1.88 -5.91 -0.26
C GLY A 29 1.01 -5.65 -1.48
N TYR A 30 -0.31 -5.53 -1.31
CA TYR A 30 -1.25 -5.20 -2.39
C TYR A 30 -1.86 -3.82 -2.21
N CYS A 31 -2.07 -3.11 -3.32
CA CYS A 31 -2.77 -1.83 -3.35
C CYS A 31 -4.27 -2.01 -3.50
N GLY A 32 -5.05 -1.40 -2.61
CA GLY A 32 -6.51 -1.46 -2.65
C GLY A 32 -7.18 -0.38 -1.82
N THR A 33 -8.51 -0.35 -1.85
CA THR A 33 -9.34 0.64 -1.12
C THR A 33 -10.35 0.00 -0.16
N SER A 34 -10.40 -1.33 -0.10
CA SER A 34 -11.27 -2.03 0.85
C SER A 34 -10.67 -2.02 2.25
N SER A 35 -11.49 -2.28 3.28
CA SER A 35 -11.04 -2.42 4.67
C SER A 35 -9.86 -3.38 4.83
N LYS A 36 -9.86 -4.51 4.09
CA LYS A 36 -8.73 -5.47 4.05
C LYS A 36 -7.38 -4.87 3.60
N HIS A 37 -7.40 -3.68 3.00
CA HIS A 37 -6.20 -2.94 2.62
C HIS A 37 -5.96 -1.71 3.49
N CYS A 38 -7.01 -1.11 4.05
CA CYS A 38 -6.99 0.24 4.63
C CYS A 38 -7.11 0.28 6.16
N GLU A 39 -7.65 -0.75 6.81
CA GLU A 39 -7.74 -0.78 8.27
C GLU A 39 -6.35 -0.65 8.90
N ALA A 40 -6.27 0.06 10.03
CA ALA A 40 -5.00 0.44 10.63
C ALA A 40 -4.12 -0.75 11.04
N ASP A 41 -4.74 -1.91 11.31
CA ASP A 41 -4.09 -3.16 11.69
C ASP A 41 -3.52 -3.94 10.50
N VAL A 42 -4.11 -3.79 9.31
CA VAL A 42 -3.68 -4.48 8.08
C VAL A 42 -2.94 -3.59 7.10
N CYS A 43 -2.90 -2.27 7.29
CA CYS A 43 -2.37 -1.33 6.32
C CYS A 43 -0.93 -0.88 6.63
N GLN A 44 -0.04 -0.94 5.64
CA GLN A 44 1.33 -0.46 5.73
C GLN A 44 1.39 1.07 5.49
N LYS A 45 1.33 1.84 6.57
CA LYS A 45 1.29 3.33 6.56
C LYS A 45 2.42 4.01 5.78
N ALA A 46 3.58 3.39 5.68
CA ALA A 46 4.70 3.92 4.90
C ALA A 46 4.43 3.89 3.38
N PHE A 47 3.53 3.02 2.91
CA PHE A 47 3.36 2.68 1.49
C PHE A 47 1.96 2.99 0.95
N GLY A 48 1.05 3.54 1.75
CA GLY A 48 -0.30 3.91 1.32
C GLY A 48 -1.02 4.77 2.35
N LYS A 49 -2.22 5.25 2.01
CA LYS A 49 -3.10 5.88 3.01
C LYS A 49 -3.80 4.80 3.81
N CYS A 50 -3.66 4.82 5.12
CA CYS A 50 -4.42 3.96 6.02
C CYS A 50 -5.46 4.80 6.77
N ASN A 51 -6.56 4.17 7.17
CA ASN A 51 -7.56 4.76 8.03
C ASN A 51 -7.07 4.85 9.49
#